data_AF-A0A2N9J1K2-F1
#
_entry.id   AF-A0A2N9J1K2-F1
#
_cell.length_a   1.000
_cell.length_b   1.000
_cell.length_c   1.000
_cell.angle_alpha   90.00
_cell.angle_beta   90.00
_cell.angle_gamma   90.00
#
_symmetry.space_group_name_H-M   'P 1'
#
loop_
_entity.id
_entity.type
_entity.pdbx_description
1 polymer ?
#
loop_
_entity_poly.entity_id
_entity_poly.type
_entity_poly.pdbx_seq_one_letter_code
_entity_poly.pdbx_strand_id
1 'polypeptide(L)'
;MDETLANDLQAICPSANSSNTTVMDIRTPNKFDKKYYVDLVKHQGLFTSDQDLYSDSRTRDIVISFANDEKLFFEKFVMSMIKMGQLSVLTGTQGEIRRNCSVRNPDNPYLTTLVEDDQEGASEL
;
A
#
# COMPACT_ATOMS: atom_id res chain seq x y z
N MET A 1 7.12 16.20 11.48
CA MET A 1 6.22 16.70 10.44
C MET A 1 6.57 18.15 10.20
N ASP A 2 6.56 18.58 8.94
CA ASP A 2 6.70 19.98 8.54
C ASP A 2 5.66 20.87 9.24
N GLU A 3 6.07 22.04 9.73
CA GLU A 3 5.20 22.92 10.52
C GLU A 3 4.04 23.50 9.71
N THR A 4 4.27 23.79 8.42
CA THR A 4 3.23 24.32 7.54
C THR A 4 2.16 23.27 7.30
N LEU A 5 2.56 22.05 6.93
CA LEU A 5 1.64 20.93 6.79
C LEU A 5 0.89 20.63 8.10
N ALA A 6 1.56 20.67 9.25
CA ALA A 6 0.92 20.43 10.54
C ALA A 6 -0.20 21.44 10.82
N ASN A 7 -0.01 22.72 10.51
CA ASN A 7 -1.03 23.75 10.67
C ASN A 7 -2.21 23.55 9.70
N ASP A 8 -1.93 23.23 8.43
CA ASP A 8 -2.96 22.94 7.44
C ASP A 8 -3.81 21.72 7.86
N LEU A 9 -3.17 20.67 8.36
CA LEU A 9 -3.85 19.48 8.86
C LEU A 9 -4.66 19.75 10.13
N GLN A 10 -4.21 20.63 11.03
CA GLN A 10 -5.02 21.04 12.20
C GLN A 10 -6.28 21.80 11.79
N ALA A 11 -6.24 22.58 10.71
CA ALA A 11 -7.43 23.25 10.19
C ALA A 11 -8.43 22.25 9.57
N ILE A 12 -7.93 21.20 8.93
CA ILE A 12 -8.76 20.11 8.35
C ILE A 12 -9.31 19.19 9.44
N CYS A 13 -8.49 18.87 10.43
CA CYS A 13 -8.78 17.99 11.56
C CYS A 13 -8.74 18.76 12.88
N PRO A 14 -9.69 19.68 13.14
CA PRO A 14 -9.67 20.55 14.33
C PRO A 14 -9.84 19.79 15.65
N SER A 15 -10.24 18.52 15.61
CA SER A 15 -10.41 17.67 16.78
C SER A 15 -10.01 16.24 16.48
N ALA A 16 -9.76 15.44 17.52
CA ALA A 16 -9.44 14.02 17.36
C ALA A 16 -10.54 13.20 16.68
N ASN A 17 -11.80 13.68 16.70
CA ASN A 17 -12.96 12.98 16.13
C ASN A 17 -13.40 13.56 14.77
N SER A 18 -12.57 14.41 14.15
CA SER A 18 -12.87 14.95 12.83
C SER A 18 -12.98 13.83 11.79
N SER A 19 -14.04 13.87 10.97
CA SER A 19 -14.31 12.90 9.90
C SER A 19 -13.93 13.42 8.50
N ASN A 20 -13.17 14.50 8.46
CA ASN A 20 -12.68 15.14 7.24
C ASN A 20 -11.64 14.24 6.55
N THR A 21 -11.51 14.41 5.24
CA THR A 21 -10.47 13.74 4.43
C THR A 21 -9.54 14.78 3.84
N THR A 22 -8.33 14.36 3.51
CA THR A 22 -7.33 15.16 2.81
C THR A 22 -6.59 14.30 1.80
N VAL A 23 -5.76 14.94 0.99
CA VAL A 23 -4.95 14.30 -0.06
C VAL A 23 -3.71 13.64 0.54
N MET A 24 -3.29 12.52 -0.06
CA MET A 24 -2.07 11.79 0.36
C MET A 24 -0.78 12.44 -0.15
N ASP A 25 -0.84 13.08 -1.33
CA ASP A 25 0.24 13.85 -1.95
C ASP A 25 -0.24 15.30 -2.08
N ILE A 26 0.42 16.22 -1.39
CA ILE A 26 0.01 17.63 -1.32
C ILE A 26 0.47 18.44 -2.53
N ARG A 27 1.39 17.92 -3.34
CA ARG A 27 1.91 18.62 -4.53
C ARG A 27 1.15 18.26 -5.79
N THR A 28 0.79 16.98 -5.92
CA THR A 28 0.13 16.44 -7.10
C THR A 28 -0.96 15.41 -6.74
N PRO A 29 -2.07 15.84 -6.11
CA PRO A 29 -3.05 14.92 -5.52
C PRO A 29 -3.63 13.84 -6.46
N ASN A 30 -3.71 14.15 -7.75
CA ASN A 30 -4.38 13.31 -8.75
C ASN A 30 -3.41 12.77 -9.81
N LYS A 31 -2.10 12.89 -9.60
CA LYS A 31 -1.09 12.41 -10.56
C LYS A 31 -0.20 11.37 -9.89
N PHE A 32 -0.06 10.23 -10.56
CA PHE A 32 0.86 9.20 -10.13
C PHE A 32 2.27 9.57 -10.60
N ASP A 33 3.09 10.10 -9.70
CA ASP A 33 4.44 10.54 -10.00
C ASP A 33 5.34 10.48 -8.74
N LYS A 34 6.59 10.95 -8.84
CA LYS A 34 7.54 10.84 -7.71
C LYS A 34 7.29 11.82 -6.55
N LYS A 35 6.31 12.74 -6.66
CA LYS A 35 6.16 13.85 -5.68
C LYS A 35 5.79 13.36 -4.28
N TYR A 36 5.13 12.22 -4.16
CA TYR A 36 5.02 11.50 -2.88
C TYR A 36 6.38 11.36 -2.16
N TYR A 37 7.43 10.90 -2.83
CA TYR A 37 8.76 10.77 -2.20
C TYR A 37 9.41 12.12 -1.91
N VAL A 38 9.12 13.14 -2.73
CA VAL A 38 9.55 14.51 -2.46
C VAL A 38 8.86 15.05 -1.20
N ASP A 39 7.61 14.63 -0.90
CA ASP A 39 6.91 15.01 0.34
C ASP A 39 7.65 14.45 1.54
N LEU A 40 8.03 13.18 1.50
CA LEU A 40 8.74 12.53 2.61
C LEU A 40 10.07 13.21 2.94
N VAL A 41 10.85 13.58 1.92
CA VAL A 41 12.13 14.31 2.09
C VAL A 41 11.91 15.70 2.69
N LYS A 42 10.75 16.31 2.46
CA LYS A 42 10.35 17.60 3.06
C LYS A 42 9.64 17.44 4.40
N HIS A 43 9.61 16.24 4.97
CA HIS A 43 8.88 15.92 6.21
C HIS A 43 7.36 16.15 6.10
N GLN A 44 6.82 16.03 4.89
CA GLN A 44 5.44 16.27 4.52
C GLN A 44 4.65 14.96 4.26
N GLY A 45 5.11 13.82 4.77
CA GLY A 45 4.33 12.58 4.75
C GLY A 45 3.12 12.65 5.69
N LEU A 46 1.95 12.20 5.21
CA LEU A 46 0.70 12.29 5.95
C LEU A 46 0.63 11.29 7.11
N PHE A 47 0.92 10.02 6.85
CA PHE A 47 0.92 8.99 7.89
C PHE A 47 2.32 8.79 8.48
N THR A 48 2.36 8.29 9.71
CA THR A 48 3.60 7.82 10.33
C THR A 48 4.29 6.77 9.46
N SER A 49 3.53 5.83 8.89
CA SER A 49 4.07 4.81 7.98
C SER A 49 4.72 5.38 6.72
N ASP A 50 4.24 6.54 6.24
CA ASP A 50 4.84 7.22 5.09
C ASP A 50 6.13 7.92 5.52
N GLN A 51 6.05 8.72 6.59
CA GLN A 51 7.17 9.54 7.02
C GLN A 51 8.34 8.69 7.56
N ASP A 52 8.05 7.53 8.14
CA ASP A 52 9.05 6.59 8.64
C ASP A 52 9.88 5.95 7.52
N LEU A 53 9.38 5.89 6.28
CA LEU A 53 10.20 5.45 5.14
C LEU A 53 11.42 6.36 4.95
N TYR A 54 11.30 7.65 5.25
CA TYR A 54 12.43 8.58 5.22
C TYR A 54 13.17 8.63 6.56
N SER A 55 12.48 8.48 7.68
CA SER A 55 13.11 8.52 9.01
C SER A 55 13.97 7.30 9.30
N ASP A 56 13.60 6.11 8.84
CA ASP A 56 14.35 4.87 9.04
C ASP A 56 15.56 4.78 8.08
N SER A 57 16.74 4.45 8.63
CA SER A 57 17.98 4.37 7.85
C SER A 57 17.97 3.27 6.79
N ARG A 58 17.16 2.21 6.95
CA ARG A 58 17.06 1.09 6.01
C ARG A 58 16.36 1.48 4.70
N THR A 59 15.47 2.46 4.76
CA THR A 59 14.60 2.85 3.64
C THR A 59 14.90 4.26 3.11
N ARG A 60 15.57 5.11 3.89
CA ARG A 60 15.87 6.50 3.55
C ARG A 60 16.53 6.68 2.18
N ASP A 61 17.54 5.89 1.87
CA ASP A 61 18.29 6.03 0.60
C ASP A 61 17.43 5.68 -0.62
N ILE A 62 16.48 4.74 -0.47
CA ILE A 62 15.51 4.39 -1.51
C ILE A 62 14.57 5.57 -1.75
N VAL A 63 14.05 6.17 -0.67
CA VAL A 63 13.18 7.37 -0.75
C VAL A 63 13.90 8.52 -1.46
N ILE A 64 15.15 8.81 -1.08
CA ILE A 64 15.96 9.87 -1.71
C ILE A 64 16.16 9.57 -3.20
N SER A 65 16.45 8.30 -3.54
CA SER A 65 16.66 7.89 -4.93
C SER A 65 15.40 8.11 -5.79
N PHE A 66 14.22 7.72 -5.29
CA PHE A 66 12.95 7.93 -6.00
C PHE A 66 12.55 9.41 -6.07
N ALA A 67 12.81 10.20 -5.02
CA ALA A 67 12.58 11.64 -5.04
C ALA A 67 13.45 12.37 -6.09
N ASN A 68 14.63 11.83 -6.42
CA ASN A 68 15.54 12.40 -7.41
C ASN A 68 15.26 11.87 -8.83
N ASP A 69 14.92 10.59 -9.00
CA ASP A 69 14.73 9.95 -10.29
C ASP A 69 13.34 9.28 -10.40
N GLU A 70 12.47 9.91 -11.21
CA GLU A 70 11.10 9.41 -11.45
C GLU A 70 11.08 8.12 -12.29
N LYS A 71 12.03 7.98 -13.22
CA LYS A 71 12.10 6.79 -14.05
C LYS A 71 12.47 5.57 -13.20
N LEU A 72 13.43 5.74 -12.29
CA LEU A 72 13.80 4.70 -11.33
C LEU A 72 12.63 4.30 -10.44
N PHE A 73 11.86 5.28 -9.94
CA PHE A 73 10.64 5.00 -9.18
C PHE A 73 9.67 4.12 -9.97
N PHE A 74 9.30 4.53 -11.19
CA PHE A 74 8.34 3.75 -11.99
C PHE A 74 8.85 2.36 -12.35
N GLU A 75 10.14 2.20 -12.65
CA GLU A 75 10.73 0.87 -12.90
C GLU A 75 10.54 -0.05 -11.69
N LYS A 76 10.88 0.43 -10.49
CA LYS A 76 10.74 -0.36 -9.25
C LYS A 76 9.29 -0.55 -8.83
N PHE A 77 8.42 0.42 -9.10
CA PHE A 77 6.99 0.29 -8.84
C PHE A 77 6.38 -0.84 -9.65
N VAL A 78 6.65 -0.91 -10.96
CA VAL A 78 6.16 -1.99 -11.84
C VAL A 78 6.62 -3.36 -11.34
N MET A 79 7.90 -3.51 -11.04
CA MET A 79 8.43 -4.79 -10.53
C MET A 79 7.78 -5.20 -9.20
N SER A 80 7.59 -4.24 -8.30
CA SER A 80 6.99 -4.48 -6.98
C SER A 80 5.52 -4.87 -7.08
N MET A 81 4.75 -4.22 -7.96
CA MET A 81 3.34 -4.52 -8.18
C MET A 81 3.14 -5.88 -8.86
N ILE A 82 4.02 -6.28 -9.78
CA ILE A 82 4.00 -7.64 -10.34
C ILE A 82 4.22 -8.68 -9.25
N LYS A 83 5.24 -8.47 -8.39
CA LYS A 83 5.54 -9.37 -7.28
C LYS A 83 4.37 -9.46 -6.28
N MET A 84 3.77 -8.32 -5.95
CA MET A 84 2.62 -8.25 -5.03
C MET A 84 1.40 -8.98 -5.61
N GLY A 85 1.12 -8.83 -6.91
CA GLY A 85 0.00 -9.48 -7.58
C GLY A 85 0.09 -11.01 -7.71
N GLN A 86 1.22 -11.60 -7.30
CA GLN A 86 1.48 -13.04 -7.35
C GLN A 86 1.42 -13.70 -5.96
N LEU A 87 1.14 -12.94 -4.90
CA LEU A 87 1.05 -13.49 -3.55
C LEU A 87 -0.20 -14.38 -3.40
N SER A 88 -0.01 -15.63 -2.98
CA SER A 88 -1.07 -16.58 -2.60
C SER A 88 -2.21 -16.72 -3.62
N VAL A 89 -1.88 -16.67 -4.92
CA VAL A 89 -2.87 -16.76 -6.00
C VAL A 89 -3.41 -18.18 -6.16
N LEU A 90 -4.70 -18.28 -6.51
CA LEU A 90 -5.34 -19.55 -6.88
C LEU A 90 -5.06 -19.85 -8.35
N THR A 91 -4.57 -21.05 -8.66
CA THR A 91 -4.17 -21.44 -10.02
C THR A 91 -4.79 -22.77 -10.45
N GLY A 92 -4.83 -23.03 -11.76
CA GLY A 92 -5.39 -24.26 -12.31
C GLY A 92 -6.87 -24.42 -11.96
N THR A 93 -7.18 -25.46 -11.18
CA THR A 93 -8.54 -25.75 -10.70
C THR A 93 -8.81 -25.24 -9.28
N GLN A 94 -7.87 -24.50 -8.68
CA GLN A 94 -8.07 -23.84 -7.39
C GLN A 94 -8.94 -22.59 -7.60
N GLY A 95 -10.02 -22.46 -6.84
CA GLY A 95 -10.94 -21.32 -6.96
C GLY A 95 -11.96 -21.45 -8.10
N GLU A 96 -12.49 -20.31 -8.56
CA GLU A 96 -13.43 -20.23 -9.67
C GLU A 96 -13.34 -18.89 -10.40
N ILE A 97 -13.80 -18.88 -11.66
CA ILE A 97 -14.06 -17.64 -12.40
C ILE A 97 -15.49 -17.19 -12.05
N ARG A 98 -15.61 -16.14 -11.24
CA ARG A 98 -16.91 -15.62 -10.79
C ARG A 98 -17.66 -14.92 -11.91
N ARG A 99 -18.95 -15.19 -12.03
CA ARG A 99 -19.86 -14.43 -12.92
C ARG A 99 -20.24 -13.06 -12.35
N ASN A 100 -20.20 -12.94 -11.03
CA ASN A 100 -20.41 -11.71 -10.29
C ASN A 100 -19.34 -11.64 -9.19
N CYS A 101 -18.49 -10.62 -9.20
CA CYS A 101 -17.39 -10.50 -8.24
C CYS A 101 -17.86 -10.50 -6.77
N SER A 102 -19.08 -10.03 -6.53
CA SER A 102 -19.66 -9.86 -5.19
C SER A 102 -20.22 -11.14 -4.57
N VAL A 103 -20.39 -12.23 -5.34
CA VAL A 103 -20.93 -13.50 -4.82
C VAL A 103 -20.21 -14.70 -5.43
N ARG A 104 -20.15 -15.80 -4.68
CA ARG A 104 -19.70 -17.10 -5.20
C ARG A 104 -20.71 -17.63 -6.22
N ASN A 105 -20.27 -18.40 -7.20
CA ASN A 105 -21.19 -19.08 -8.11
C ASN A 105 -22.03 -20.11 -7.33
N PRO A 106 -23.34 -20.25 -7.63
CA PRO A 106 -24.25 -21.09 -6.87
C PRO A 106 -23.98 -22.60 -7.04
N ASP A 107 -23.38 -23.00 -8.15
CA ASP A 107 -23.27 -24.41 -8.57
C ASP A 107 -21.96 -25.09 -8.15
N ASN A 108 -21.17 -24.48 -7.26
CA ASN A 108 -19.86 -24.99 -6.86
C ASN A 108 -19.84 -25.46 -5.39
N PRO A 109 -20.18 -26.73 -5.11
CA PRO A 109 -20.17 -27.29 -3.76
C PRO A 109 -18.76 -27.57 -3.21
N TYR A 110 -17.70 -27.39 -4.01
CA TYR A 110 -16.31 -27.76 -3.66
C TYR A 110 -15.33 -26.60 -3.57
N LEU A 111 -15.82 -25.36 -3.44
CA LEU A 111 -14.94 -24.24 -3.06
C LEU A 111 -14.64 -24.31 -1.57
N THR A 112 -13.71 -25.21 -1.22
CA THR A 112 -13.06 -25.23 0.08
C THR A 112 -12.31 -23.92 0.25
N THR A 113 -12.65 -23.17 1.29
CA THR A 113 -11.89 -22.01 1.72
C THR A 113 -10.51 -22.49 2.18
N LEU A 114 -9.44 -22.10 1.48
CA LEU A 114 -8.04 -22.41 1.87
C LEU A 114 -7.64 -21.81 3.24
N VAL A 115 -8.55 -21.12 3.93
CA VAL A 115 -8.33 -20.60 5.29
C VAL A 115 -8.39 -21.73 6.34
N GLU A 116 -8.77 -22.96 5.96
CA GLU A 116 -8.86 -24.10 6.88
C GLU A 116 -7.77 -25.18 6.68
N ASP A 117 -6.91 -25.07 5.66
CA ASP A 117 -5.87 -26.07 5.35
C ASP A 117 -4.45 -25.58 5.68
N ASP A 118 -4.27 -24.84 6.78
CA ASP A 118 -2.97 -24.82 7.49
C ASP A 118 -2.82 -26.16 8.24
N GLN A 119 -2.58 -27.21 7.45
CA GLN A 119 -2.07 -28.47 7.95
C GLN A 119 -0.58 -28.30 8.21
N GLU A 120 -0.24 -27.70 9.35
CA GLU A 120 1.12 -27.69 9.87
C GLU A 120 1.51 -29.12 10.25
N GLY A 121 2.63 -29.56 9.67
CA GLY A 121 2.99 -30.96 9.49
C GLY A 121 3.36 -31.73 10.76
N ALA A 122 3.37 -33.05 10.57
CA ALA A 122 3.73 -34.07 11.53
C ALA A 122 5.17 -33.97 12.08
N SER A 123 5.31 -34.40 13.34
CA SER A 123 6.50 -35.05 13.92
C SER A 123 7.75 -34.19 14.21
N GLU A 124 7.82 -33.63 15.42
CA GLU A 124 9.05 -33.65 16.23
C GLU A 124 8.70 -34.07 17.68
N LEU A 125 9.18 -35.27 18.07
CA LEU A 125 9.27 -35.89 19.41
C LEU A 125 8.01 -36.03 20.28
#